data_AF-A0A917Q303-F1
#
_entry.id   AF-A0A917Q303-F1
#
_cell.length_a   1.000
_cell.length_b   1.000
_cell.length_c   1.000
_cell.angle_alpha   90.00
_cell.angle_beta   90.00
_cell.angle_gamma   90.00
#
_symmetry.space_group_name_H-M   'P 1'
#
loop_
_entity.id
_entity.type
_entity.pdbx_description
1 polymer ?
#
loop_
_entity_poly.entity_id
_entity_poly.type
_entity_poly.pdbx_seq_one_letter_code
_entity_poly.pdbx_strand_id
1 'polypeptide(L)'
;MIKENSIWHGIGLGIFLSIVVSTLLGWAGLGNDPLSSFILYLLCYIPVGLLVAHLNPYHPYTLAAISGVILTVLNQIVTIFYFSPGILAYPFILRSGILFGIIACLIGAAISTNLWRLAIKVKG
;
A
#
# COMPACT_ATOMS: atom_id res chain seq x y z
N MET A 1 -3.02 20.56 -12.18
CA MET A 1 -1.87 19.83 -12.75
C MET A 1 -1.63 18.60 -11.88
N ILE A 2 -1.80 17.39 -12.42
CA ILE A 2 -1.52 16.16 -11.68
C ILE A 2 -0.01 16.09 -11.46
N LYS A 3 0.47 16.02 -10.21
CA LYS A 3 1.89 15.71 -9.98
C LYS A 3 2.07 14.20 -10.21
N GLU A 4 2.34 13.80 -11.44
CA GLU A 4 2.62 12.40 -11.83
C GLU A 4 3.65 11.73 -10.91
N ASN A 5 4.59 12.53 -10.40
CA ASN A 5 5.61 12.08 -9.46
C ASN A 5 5.04 11.45 -8.19
N SER A 6 3.85 11.84 -7.70
CA SER A 6 3.32 11.33 -6.42
C SER A 6 3.13 9.81 -6.37
N ILE A 7 2.72 9.18 -7.47
CA ILE A 7 2.49 7.74 -7.54
C ILE A 7 3.82 7.04 -7.34
N TRP A 8 4.87 7.50 -8.04
CA TRP A 8 6.21 6.95 -7.93
C TRP A 8 6.84 7.16 -6.55
N HIS A 9 6.57 8.29 -5.89
CA HIS A 9 6.98 8.51 -4.51
C HIS A 9 6.26 7.55 -3.54
N GLY A 10 4.96 7.33 -3.76
CA GLY A 10 4.18 6.34 -3.03
C GLY A 10 4.74 4.93 -3.21
N ILE A 11 4.90 4.49 -4.45
CA ILE A 11 5.45 3.16 -4.76
C ILE A 11 6.85 2.98 -4.16
N GLY A 12 7.74 3.97 -4.31
CA GLY A 12 9.09 3.94 -3.74
C GLY A 12 9.07 3.76 -2.23
N LEU A 13 8.22 4.51 -1.52
CA LEU A 13 8.00 4.33 -0.08
C LEU A 13 7.46 2.94 0.23
N GLY A 14 6.47 2.48 -0.53
CA GLY A 14 5.85 1.17 -0.34
C GLY A 14 6.83 0.01 -0.47
N ILE A 15 7.71 0.06 -1.48
CA ILE A 15 8.78 -0.94 -1.67
C ILE A 15 9.75 -0.91 -0.49
N PHE A 16 10.23 0.29 -0.12
CA PHE A 16 11.16 0.44 1.00
C PHE A 16 10.57 -0.13 2.30
N LEU A 17 9.33 0.25 2.64
CA LEU A 17 8.64 -0.26 3.82
C LEU A 17 8.39 -1.76 3.73
N SER A 18 8.00 -2.27 2.56
CA SER A 18 7.79 -3.71 2.37
C SER A 18 9.07 -4.51 2.62
N ILE A 19 10.24 -4.02 2.17
CA ILE A 19 11.53 -4.66 2.44
C ILE A 19 11.82 -4.64 3.95
N VAL A 20 11.80 -3.46 4.57
CA VAL A 20 12.13 -3.30 6.00
C VAL A 20 11.20 -4.13 6.88
N VAL A 21 9.88 -4.02 6.67
CA VAL A 21 8.88 -4.73 7.47
C VAL A 21 8.99 -6.24 7.25
N SER A 22 9.16 -6.70 6.00
CA SER A 22 9.31 -8.14 5.73
C SER A 22 10.57 -8.72 6.37
N THR A 23 11.70 -7.98 6.36
CA THR A 23 12.92 -8.41 7.05
C THR A 23 12.70 -8.53 8.56
N LEU A 24 12.04 -7.53 9.19
CA LEU A 24 11.73 -7.57 10.62
C LEU A 24 10.78 -8.72 10.98
N LEU A 25 9.75 -8.96 10.16
CA LEU A 25 8.82 -10.07 10.34
C LEU A 25 9.52 -11.43 10.17
N GLY A 26 10.44 -11.53 9.21
CA GLY A 26 11.29 -12.71 9.02
C GLY A 26 12.16 -13.00 10.26
N TRP A 27 12.82 -11.98 10.82
CA TRP A 27 13.61 -12.12 12.05
C TRP A 27 12.77 -12.47 13.28
N ALA A 28 11.53 -11.98 13.35
CA ALA A 28 10.59 -12.34 14.40
C ALA A 28 9.98 -13.74 14.24
N GLY A 29 10.29 -14.47 13.16
CA GLY A 29 9.74 -15.79 12.87
C GLY A 29 8.28 -15.77 12.36
N LEU A 30 7.75 -14.60 12.02
CA LEU A 30 6.36 -14.38 11.59
C LEU A 30 6.18 -14.40 10.06
N GLY A 31 7.17 -14.88 9.29
CA GLY A 31 7.22 -14.70 7.83
C GLY A 31 6.00 -15.26 7.06
N ASN A 32 5.35 -16.30 7.57
CA ASN A 32 4.27 -17.01 6.86
C ASN A 32 2.89 -16.90 7.52
N ASP A 33 2.77 -16.11 8.59
CA ASP A 33 1.50 -16.00 9.32
C ASP A 33 0.53 -15.03 8.66
N PRO A 34 -0.80 -15.26 8.72
CA PRO A 34 -1.80 -14.28 8.27
C PRO A 34 -1.63 -12.90 8.94
N LEU A 35 -1.10 -12.89 10.16
CA LEU A 35 -0.73 -11.67 10.89
C LEU A 35 0.32 -10.84 10.13
N SER A 36 1.28 -11.48 9.47
CA SER A 36 2.34 -10.82 8.70
C SER A 36 1.77 -10.04 7.51
N SER A 37 0.79 -10.64 6.84
CA SER A 37 0.05 -9.99 5.75
C SER A 37 -0.72 -8.78 6.26
N PHE A 38 -1.40 -8.90 7.41
CA PHE A 38 -2.11 -7.78 8.01
C PHE A 38 -1.17 -6.62 8.38
N ILE A 39 -0.02 -6.93 8.98
CA ILE A 39 1.01 -5.94 9.33
C ILE A 39 1.57 -5.26 8.07
N LEU A 40 1.81 -6.01 6.99
CA LEU A 40 2.26 -5.45 5.72
C LEU A 40 1.23 -4.47 5.13
N TYR A 41 -0.06 -4.81 5.11
CA TYR A 41 -1.10 -3.87 4.66
C TYR A 41 -1.12 -2.60 5.50
N LEU A 42 -1.02 -2.74 6.82
CA LEU A 42 -1.13 -1.62 7.74
C LEU A 42 0.10 -0.71 7.70
N LEU A 43 1.31 -1.28 7.61
CA LEU A 43 2.57 -0.53 7.67
C LEU A 43 3.14 -0.17 6.31
N CYS A 44 2.71 -0.81 5.22
CA CYS A 44 3.23 -0.53 3.88
C CYS A 44 2.18 0.15 2.99
N TYR A 45 0.94 -0.33 2.96
CA TYR A 45 -0.06 0.16 2.01
C TYR A 45 -0.79 1.42 2.51
N ILE A 46 -1.14 1.48 3.80
CA ILE A 46 -1.79 2.68 4.37
C ILE A 46 -0.88 3.92 4.25
N PRO A 47 0.43 3.87 4.60
CA PRO A 47 1.31 5.04 4.48
C PRO A 47 1.49 5.51 3.03
N VAL A 48 1.48 4.57 2.07
CA VAL A 48 1.53 4.89 0.64
C VAL A 48 0.29 5.66 0.22
N GLY A 49 -0.89 5.18 0.59
CA GLY A 49 -2.15 5.87 0.34
C GLY A 49 -2.20 7.26 0.96
N LEU A 50 -1.68 7.39 2.19
CA LEU A 50 -1.58 8.66 2.90
C LEU A 50 -0.68 9.65 2.16
N LEU A 51 0.53 9.23 1.79
CA LEU A 51 1.49 10.07 1.08
C LEU A 51 0.97 10.50 -0.29
N VAL A 52 0.44 9.57 -1.08
CA VAL A 52 -0.07 9.85 -2.43
C VAL A 52 -1.23 10.85 -2.37
N ALA A 53 -2.18 10.66 -1.45
CA ALA A 53 -3.29 11.57 -1.26
C ALA A 53 -2.84 12.94 -0.74
N HIS A 54 -1.81 12.99 0.12
CA HIS A 54 -1.25 14.24 0.62
C HIS A 54 -0.58 15.06 -0.48
N LEU A 55 0.15 14.39 -1.37
CA LEU A 55 0.88 15.03 -2.47
C LEU A 55 -0.02 15.45 -3.65
N ASN A 56 -1.21 14.85 -3.79
CA ASN A 56 -2.20 15.21 -4.82
C ASN A 56 -3.63 15.32 -4.27
N PRO A 57 -4.01 16.50 -3.74
CA PRO A 57 -5.34 16.71 -3.17
C PRO A 57 -6.47 16.75 -4.21
N TYR A 58 -6.18 16.86 -5.50
CA TYR A 58 -7.19 16.90 -6.57
C TYR A 58 -7.81 15.53 -6.87
N HIS A 59 -7.00 14.46 -6.86
CA HIS A 59 -7.44 13.09 -7.14
C HIS A 59 -6.91 12.07 -6.12
N PRO A 60 -7.14 12.28 -4.81
CA PRO A 60 -6.47 11.52 -3.76
C PRO A 60 -6.84 10.05 -3.77
N TYR A 61 -8.12 9.72 -3.99
CA TYR A 61 -8.62 8.34 -3.94
C TYR A 61 -8.21 7.53 -5.18
N THR A 62 -8.34 8.10 -6.37
CA THR A 62 -7.98 7.42 -7.63
C THR A 62 -6.49 7.09 -7.67
N LEU A 63 -5.64 8.05 -7.31
CA LEU A 63 -4.19 7.85 -7.30
C LEU A 63 -3.75 6.85 -6.21
N ALA A 64 -4.39 6.90 -5.03
CA ALA A 64 -4.13 5.92 -3.98
C ALA A 64 -4.56 4.50 -4.39
N ALA A 65 -5.71 4.34 -5.04
CA ALA A 65 -6.16 3.04 -5.55
C ALA A 65 -5.20 2.48 -6.61
N ILE A 66 -4.77 3.30 -7.57
CA ILE A 66 -3.78 2.91 -8.58
C ILE A 66 -2.46 2.49 -7.91
N SER A 67 -1.99 3.27 -6.93
CA SER A 67 -0.77 2.95 -6.17
C SER A 67 -0.90 1.62 -5.42
N GLY A 68 -2.07 1.36 -4.82
CA GLY A 68 -2.37 0.09 -4.16
C GLY A 68 -2.36 -1.09 -5.13
N VAL A 69 -2.94 -0.94 -6.33
CA VAL A 69 -2.86 -1.97 -7.37
C VAL A 69 -1.41 -2.25 -7.75
N ILE A 70 -0.64 -1.21 -8.11
CA ILE A 70 0.74 -1.38 -8.56
C ILE A 70 1.59 -2.04 -7.47
N LEU A 71 1.51 -1.56 -6.23
CA LEU A 71 2.28 -2.12 -5.12
C LEU A 71 1.90 -3.57 -4.83
N THR A 72 0.61 -3.91 -4.92
CA THR A 72 0.16 -5.29 -4.74
C THR A 72 0.66 -6.20 -5.84
N VAL A 73 0.57 -5.75 -7.10
CA VAL A 73 1.08 -6.52 -8.25
C VAL A 73 2.57 -6.76 -8.11
N LEU A 74 3.35 -5.74 -7.74
CA LEU A 74 4.78 -5.89 -7.50
C LEU A 74 5.08 -6.89 -6.38
N ASN A 75 4.38 -6.78 -5.24
CA ASN A 75 4.55 -7.72 -4.14
C ASN A 75 4.15 -9.15 -4.54
N GLN A 76 3.07 -9.33 -5.29
CA GLN A 76 2.66 -10.66 -5.78
C GLN A 76 3.67 -11.26 -6.76
N ILE A 77 4.23 -10.46 -7.66
CA ILE A 77 5.31 -10.89 -8.57
C ILE A 77 6.49 -11.42 -7.75
N VAL A 78 6.95 -10.67 -6.74
CA VAL A 78 8.04 -11.11 -5.87
C VAL A 78 7.67 -12.41 -5.13
N THR A 79 6.47 -12.50 -4.56
CA THR A 79 6.00 -13.71 -3.88
C THR A 79 5.98 -14.94 -4.79
N ILE A 80 5.50 -14.79 -6.03
CA ILE A 80 5.45 -15.86 -7.04
C ILE A 80 6.86 -16.36 -7.38
N PHE A 81 7.79 -15.46 -7.65
CA PHE A 81 9.13 -15.83 -8.11
C PHE A 81 10.04 -16.36 -6.98
N TYR A 82 9.92 -15.83 -5.77
CA TYR A 82 10.89 -16.11 -4.70
C TYR A 82 10.37 -17.01 -3.58
N PHE A 83 9.06 -17.05 -3.33
CA PHE A 83 8.52 -17.71 -2.13
C PHE A 83 7.60 -18.89 -2.46
N SER A 84 6.75 -18.79 -3.48
CA SER A 84 5.84 -19.88 -3.82
C SER A 84 5.36 -19.81 -5.27
N PRO A 85 6.04 -20.49 -6.21
CA PRO A 85 5.61 -20.59 -7.61
C PRO A 85 4.20 -21.21 -7.75
N GLY A 86 3.79 -22.03 -6.77
CA GLY A 86 2.49 -22.68 -6.72
C GLY A 86 1.31 -21.75 -6.41
N ILE A 87 1.55 -20.50 -5.99
CA ILE A 87 0.49 -19.54 -5.66
C ILE A 87 -0.36 -19.16 -6.90
N LEU A 88 0.20 -19.33 -8.11
CA LEU A 88 -0.53 -19.15 -9.37
C LEU A 88 -1.71 -20.11 -9.51
N ALA A 89 -1.69 -21.26 -8.81
CA ALA A 89 -2.80 -22.20 -8.80
C ALA A 89 -4.03 -21.68 -8.01
N TYR A 90 -3.87 -20.60 -7.24
CA TYR A 90 -4.91 -20.05 -6.37
C TYR A 90 -5.30 -18.61 -6.78
N PRO A 91 -6.06 -18.44 -7.88
CA PRO A 91 -6.45 -17.12 -8.40
C PRO A 91 -7.31 -16.31 -7.41
N PHE A 92 -7.88 -16.97 -6.40
CA PHE A 92 -8.59 -16.29 -5.31
C PHE A 92 -7.64 -15.46 -4.44
N ILE A 93 -6.45 -15.97 -4.11
CA ILE A 93 -5.46 -15.29 -3.25
C ILE A 93 -4.91 -14.04 -3.94
N LEU A 94 -4.68 -14.12 -5.26
CA LEU A 94 -4.23 -12.98 -6.05
C LEU A 94 -5.29 -11.86 -6.06
N ARG A 95 -6.55 -12.22 -6.31
CA ARG A 95 -7.66 -11.25 -6.34
C ARG A 95 -7.92 -10.60 -4.98
N SER A 96 -7.94 -11.40 -3.91
CA SER A 96 -8.17 -10.87 -2.57
C SER A 96 -7.03 -9.94 -2.14
N GLY A 97 -5.78 -10.28 -2.46
CA GLY A 97 -4.63 -9.42 -2.19
C GLY A 97 -4.76 -8.04 -2.84
N ILE A 98 -5.15 -7.98 -4.13
CA ILE A 98 -5.37 -6.71 -4.85
C ILE A 98 -6.46 -5.88 -4.17
N LEU A 99 -7.59 -6.50 -3.81
CA LEU A 99 -8.68 -5.82 -3.11
C LEU A 99 -8.21 -5.24 -1.77
N PHE A 100 -7.48 -6.02 -0.96
CA PHE A 100 -6.97 -5.55 0.33
C PHE A 100 -5.94 -4.43 0.18
N GLY A 101 -5.05 -4.52 -0.81
CA GLY A 101 -4.08 -3.47 -1.10
C GLY A 101 -4.75 -2.16 -1.52
N ILE A 102 -5.76 -2.23 -2.39
CA ILE A 102 -6.57 -1.07 -2.77
C ILE A 102 -7.27 -0.47 -1.54
N ILE A 103 -7.96 -1.29 -0.75
CA ILE A 103 -8.70 -0.84 0.43
C ILE A 103 -7.75 -0.16 1.43
N ALA A 104 -6.59 -0.75 1.71
CA ALA A 104 -5.60 -0.19 2.61
C ALA A 104 -5.09 1.17 2.13
N CYS A 105 -4.76 1.31 0.84
CA CYS A 105 -4.37 2.60 0.29
C CYS A 105 -5.50 3.64 0.32
N LEU A 106 -6.75 3.21 0.08
CA LEU A 106 -7.92 4.10 0.19
C LEU A 106 -8.17 4.57 1.62
N ILE A 107 -7.95 3.71 2.62
CA ILE A 107 -8.00 4.09 4.04
C ILE A 107 -6.93 5.16 4.33
N GLY A 108 -5.69 4.95 3.87
CA GLY A 108 -4.62 5.95 3.99
C GLY A 108 -4.99 7.29 3.35
N ALA A 109 -5.60 7.24 2.16
CA ALA A 109 -6.07 8.43 1.46
C ALA A 109 -7.19 9.15 2.24
N ALA A 110 -8.16 8.42 2.78
CA ALA A 110 -9.23 8.98 3.59
C ALA A 110 -8.70 9.66 4.87
N ILE A 111 -7.68 9.08 5.50
CA ILE A 111 -7.02 9.71 6.66
C ILE A 111 -6.37 11.04 6.25
N SER A 112 -5.60 11.02 5.16
CA SER A 112 -4.90 12.21 4.65
C SER A 112 -5.87 13.35 4.28
N THR A 113 -6.96 13.05 3.56
CA THR A 113 -7.94 14.06 3.15
C THR A 113 -8.71 14.66 4.32
N ASN A 114 -9.06 13.86 5.33
CA ASN A 114 -9.70 14.35 6.55
C ASN A 114 -8.76 15.23 7.39
N LEU A 115 -7.49 14.84 7.54
CA LEU A 115 -6.48 15.66 8.21
C LEU A 115 -6.29 17.01 7.52
N TRP A 116 -6.28 17.02 6.18
CA TRP A 116 -6.15 18.25 5.39
C TRP A 116 -7.35 19.19 5.60
N ARG A 117 -8.58 18.65 5.63
CA ARG A 117 -9.80 19.44 5.92
C ARG A 117 -9.76 20.07 7.31
N LEU A 118 -9.30 19.34 8.32
CA LEU A 118 -9.12 19.87 9.68
C LEU A 118 -8.08 20.98 9.72
N ALA A 119 -6.95 20.81 9.04
CA ALA A 119 -5.88 21.81 9.01
C ALA A 119 -6.32 23.14 8.38
N ILE A 120 -7.21 23.10 7.37
CA ILE A 120 -7.78 24.32 6.77
C ILE A 120 -8.74 25.00 7.75
N LYS A 121 -9.60 24.24 8.42
CA LYS A 121 -10.59 24.77 9.36
C LYS A 121 -9.96 25.45 10.59
N VAL A 122 -8.75 25.07 10.96
CA VAL A 122 -8.00 25.69 12.07
C VAL A 122 -7.30 26.98 11.65
N LYS A 123 -7.06 27.20 10.34
CA LYS A 123 -6.29 28.35 9.82
C LYS A 123 -7.16 29.49 9.26
N GLY A 124 -8.47 29.29 9.10
CA GLY A 124 -9.42 30.30 8.64
C GLY A 124 -10.35 30.73 9.77
#